data_AF-A0A351BEH9-F1
#
_entry.id   AF-A0A351BEH9-F1
#
_cell.length_a   1.000
_cell.length_b   1.000
_cell.length_c   1.000
_cell.angle_alpha   90.00
_cell.angle_beta   90.00
_cell.angle_gamma   90.00
#
_symmetry.space_group_name_H-M   'P 1'
#
loop_
_entity.id
_entity.type
_entity.pdbx_description
1 polymer ?
#
loop_
_entity_poly.entity_id
_entity_poly.type
_entity_poly.pdbx_seq_one_letter_code
_entity_poly.pdbx_strand_id
1 'polypeptide(L)'
;MRPSTEIDPTGSPATRRELPPQATDIAAELNGLRREMLRFATLQLRDQASAEDAVQEAMLAALQGADRFGERARLKTWVFSILRNKIVDIIRRRVREPAYEDPLNEIDEADFDPLFQGNGHWQRDTRPSDWGDPERS
;
A
#
# COMPACT_ATOMS: atom_id res chain seq x y z
N MET A 1 43.55 7.21 -33.01
CA MET A 1 43.81 6.07 -32.09
C MET A 1 43.45 6.55 -30.68
N ARG A 2 42.22 6.30 -30.22
CA ARG A 2 41.76 6.67 -28.87
C ARG A 2 41.64 5.40 -28.02
N PRO A 3 42.10 5.39 -26.76
CA PRO A 3 41.90 4.24 -25.89
C PRO A 3 40.42 4.16 -25.47
N SER A 4 39.84 2.97 -25.61
CA SER A 4 38.50 2.64 -25.15
C SER A 4 38.44 2.74 -23.63
N THR A 5 37.52 3.54 -23.13
CA THR A 5 37.12 3.53 -21.72
C THR A 5 36.43 2.21 -21.43
N GLU A 6 37.12 1.35 -20.70
CA GLU A 6 36.61 0.13 -20.09
C GLU A 6 35.55 0.54 -19.04
N ILE A 7 34.28 0.32 -19.38
CA ILE A 7 33.16 0.46 -18.45
C ILE A 7 33.17 -0.79 -17.58
N ASP A 8 33.64 -0.66 -16.35
CA ASP A 8 33.53 -1.67 -15.30
C ASP A 8 32.04 -1.94 -15.00
N PRO A 9 31.50 -3.15 -15.23
CA PRO A 9 30.11 -3.49 -14.98
C PRO A 9 29.87 -4.04 -13.57
N THR A 10 30.74 -3.76 -12.60
CA THR A 10 30.59 -4.28 -11.23
C THR A 10 29.79 -3.32 -10.34
N GLY A 11 28.50 -3.15 -10.68
CA GLY A 11 27.51 -2.72 -9.70
C GLY A 11 27.42 -3.80 -8.61
N SER A 12 27.85 -3.47 -7.39
CA SER A 12 27.75 -4.33 -6.21
C SER A 12 26.41 -5.07 -6.16
N PRO A 13 26.37 -6.40 -5.92
CA PRO A 13 25.12 -7.05 -5.58
C PRO A 13 24.73 -6.52 -4.20
N ALA A 14 23.77 -5.60 -4.17
CA ALA A 14 23.04 -5.27 -2.96
C ALA A 14 22.70 -6.60 -2.29
N THR A 15 23.26 -6.83 -1.11
CA THR A 15 23.13 -8.05 -0.34
C THR A 15 21.64 -8.37 -0.26
N ARG A 16 21.17 -9.34 -1.06
CA ARG A 16 19.80 -9.84 -1.00
C ARG A 16 19.65 -10.31 0.43
N ARG A 17 18.97 -9.52 1.26
CA ARG A 17 18.77 -9.82 2.67
C ARG A 17 17.89 -11.06 2.70
N GLU A 18 18.53 -12.23 2.75
CA GLU A 18 17.86 -13.51 2.84
C GLU A 18 17.05 -13.53 4.13
N LEU A 19 15.76 -13.80 3.98
CA LEU A 19 14.87 -13.92 5.12
C LEU A 19 15.24 -15.19 5.90
N PRO A 20 15.17 -15.16 7.24
CA PRO A 20 15.37 -16.37 8.03
C PRO A 20 14.40 -17.47 7.57
N PRO A 21 14.80 -18.75 7.57
CA PRO A 21 14.03 -19.84 6.95
C PRO A 21 12.60 -19.97 7.50
N GLN A 22 12.39 -19.65 8.78
CA GLN A 22 11.06 -19.64 9.41
C GLN A 22 10.14 -18.55 8.82
N ALA A 23 10.68 -17.37 8.49
CA ALA A 23 9.92 -16.30 7.86
C ALA A 23 9.56 -16.63 6.41
N THR A 24 10.41 -17.38 5.71
CA THR A 24 10.16 -17.86 4.34
C THR A 24 9.02 -18.88 4.30
N ASP A 25 8.94 -19.78 5.27
CA ASP A 25 7.85 -20.76 5.39
C ASP A 25 6.50 -20.07 5.68
N ILE A 26 6.50 -19.17 6.68
CA ILE A 26 5.32 -18.35 7.01
C ILE A 26 4.89 -17.53 5.78
N ALA A 27 5.81 -16.93 5.02
CA ALA A 27 5.47 -16.17 3.82
C ALA A 27 4.77 -17.03 2.76
N ALA A 28 5.22 -18.28 2.56
CA ALA A 28 4.58 -19.21 1.62
C ALA A 28 3.17 -19.60 2.08
N GLU A 29 2.99 -19.92 3.36
CA GLU A 29 1.67 -20.21 3.93
C GLU A 29 0.72 -19.01 3.85
N LEU A 30 1.20 -17.80 4.17
CA LEU A 30 0.43 -16.56 4.07
C LEU A 30 -0.06 -16.31 2.63
N ASN A 31 0.79 -16.57 1.63
CA ASN A 31 0.40 -16.45 0.24
C ASN A 31 -0.73 -17.43 -0.13
N GLY A 32 -0.72 -18.64 0.45
CA GLY A 32 -1.82 -19.60 0.34
C GLY A 32 -3.14 -19.09 0.92
N LEU A 33 -3.08 -18.28 1.98
CA LEU A 33 -4.25 -17.68 2.64
C LEU A 33 -4.76 -16.39 1.97
N ARG A 34 -3.92 -15.70 1.18
CA ARG A 34 -4.23 -14.38 0.58
C ARG A 34 -5.59 -14.33 -0.10
N ARG A 35 -5.94 -15.33 -0.93
CA ARG A 35 -7.22 -15.36 -1.64
C ARG A 35 -8.42 -15.45 -0.68
N GLU A 36 -8.30 -16.19 0.41
CA GLU A 36 -9.36 -16.32 1.41
C GLU A 36 -9.51 -15.05 2.24
N MET A 37 -8.37 -14.44 2.62
CA MET A 37 -8.33 -13.16 3.30
C MET A 37 -8.98 -12.05 2.47
N LEU A 38 -8.69 -11.99 1.15
CA LEU A 38 -9.31 -11.03 0.25
C LEU A 38 -10.82 -11.22 0.17
N ARG A 39 -11.31 -12.45 -0.07
CA ARG A 39 -12.75 -12.72 -0.09
C ARG A 39 -13.43 -12.29 1.21
N PHE A 40 -12.82 -12.60 2.35
CA PHE A 40 -13.34 -12.19 3.65
C PHE A 40 -13.37 -10.67 3.79
N ALA A 41 -12.27 -9.97 3.49
CA ALA A 41 -12.17 -8.52 3.59
C ALA A 41 -13.14 -7.79 2.64
N THR A 42 -13.25 -8.23 1.38
CA THR A 42 -14.20 -7.67 0.41
C THR A 42 -15.64 -7.79 0.90
N LEU A 43 -16.02 -8.93 1.52
CA LEU A 43 -17.35 -9.10 2.10
C LEU A 43 -17.62 -8.14 3.27
N GLN A 44 -16.61 -7.81 4.07
CA GLN A 44 -16.77 -6.91 5.22
C GLN A 44 -16.73 -5.42 4.81
N LEU A 45 -15.85 -5.05 3.89
CA LEU A 45 -15.57 -3.65 3.58
C LEU A 45 -16.37 -3.14 2.37
N ARG A 46 -16.88 -4.03 1.52
CA ARG A 46 -17.62 -3.71 0.28
C ARG A 46 -16.89 -2.74 -0.65
N ASP A 47 -15.57 -2.68 -0.52
CA ASP A 47 -14.67 -1.84 -1.29
C ASP A 47 -13.41 -2.66 -1.57
N GLN A 48 -13.07 -2.80 -2.84
CA GLN A 48 -12.00 -3.68 -3.28
C GLN A 48 -10.63 -3.12 -2.89
N ALA A 49 -10.43 -1.82 -3.01
CA ALA A 49 -9.16 -1.17 -2.68
C ALA A 49 -8.85 -1.31 -1.18
N SER A 50 -9.78 -0.94 -0.30
CA SER A 50 -9.59 -1.10 1.15
C SER A 50 -9.43 -2.55 1.57
N ALA A 51 -10.07 -3.49 0.87
CA ALA A 51 -9.88 -4.92 1.13
C ALA A 51 -8.47 -5.39 0.78
N GLU A 52 -7.94 -4.95 -0.37
CA GLU A 52 -6.56 -5.26 -0.76
C GLU A 52 -5.54 -4.67 0.20
N ASP A 53 -5.73 -3.42 0.62
CA ASP A 53 -4.86 -2.74 1.59
C ASP A 53 -4.89 -3.45 2.95
N ALA A 54 -6.08 -3.76 3.46
CA ALA A 54 -6.23 -4.46 4.74
C ALA A 54 -5.53 -5.83 4.75
N VAL A 55 -5.60 -6.57 3.63
CA VAL A 55 -4.93 -7.86 3.50
C VAL A 55 -3.42 -7.70 3.44
N GLN A 56 -2.92 -6.72 2.68
CA GLN A 56 -1.49 -6.45 2.60
C GLN A 56 -0.92 -6.06 3.96
N GLU A 57 -1.58 -5.14 4.67
CA GLU A 57 -1.18 -4.76 6.03
C GLU A 57 -1.19 -5.93 7.00
N ALA A 58 -2.20 -6.80 6.92
CA ALA A 58 -2.27 -7.98 7.78
C ALA A 58 -1.14 -8.98 7.50
N MET A 59 -0.80 -9.20 6.24
CA MET A 59 0.33 -10.06 5.86
C MET A 59 1.67 -9.46 6.32
N LEU A 60 1.87 -8.15 6.16
CA LEU A 60 3.06 -7.44 6.65
C LEU A 60 3.18 -7.55 8.17
N ALA A 61 2.10 -7.31 8.90
CA ALA A 61 2.07 -7.43 10.37
C ALA A 61 2.35 -8.88 10.83
N ALA A 62 1.85 -9.87 10.09
CA ALA A 62 2.12 -11.27 10.37
C ALA A 62 3.60 -11.63 10.16
N LEU A 63 4.21 -11.18 9.06
CA LEU A 63 5.65 -11.39 8.81
C LEU A 63 6.52 -10.71 9.88
N GLN A 64 6.19 -9.48 10.28
CA GLN A 64 6.90 -8.77 11.36
C GLN A 64 6.68 -9.40 12.73
N GLY A 65 5.56 -10.10 12.92
CA GLY A 65 5.20 -10.81 14.15
C GLY A 65 5.61 -12.28 14.16
N ALA A 66 6.28 -12.77 13.11
CA ALA A 66 6.60 -14.19 12.93
C ALA A 66 7.33 -14.78 14.14
N ASP A 67 8.29 -14.05 14.72
CA ASP A 67 9.05 -14.49 15.89
C ASP A 67 8.20 -14.65 17.17
N ARG A 68 7.02 -14.02 17.22
CA ARG A 68 6.06 -14.11 18.34
C ARG A 68 4.95 -15.13 18.10
N PHE A 69 4.87 -15.69 16.89
CA PHE A 69 3.91 -16.72 16.59
C PHE A 69 4.32 -18.02 17.29
N GLY A 70 3.67 -18.29 18.42
CA GLY A 70 3.86 -19.57 19.10
C GLY A 70 3.29 -20.70 18.25
N GLU A 71 4.11 -21.72 17.97
CA GLU A 71 3.80 -22.93 17.16
C GLU A 71 2.48 -23.65 17.52
N ARG A 72 1.84 -23.28 18.65
CA ARG A 72 0.58 -23.83 19.14
C ARG A 72 -0.67 -23.17 18.55
N ALA A 73 -0.58 -21.97 18.00
CA ALA A 73 -1.70 -21.34 17.29
C ALA A 73 -1.69 -21.80 15.82
N ARG A 74 -2.85 -22.07 15.21
CA ARG A 74 -2.90 -22.30 13.76
C ARG A 74 -2.66 -20.97 13.04
N LEU A 75 -1.68 -20.89 12.14
CA LEU A 75 -1.27 -19.64 11.45
C LEU A 75 -2.47 -18.89 10.86
N LYS A 76 -3.37 -19.63 10.21
CA LYS A 76 -4.64 -19.11 9.70
C LYS A 76 -5.45 -18.35 10.75
N THR A 77 -5.68 -18.93 11.92
CA THR A 77 -6.45 -18.28 12.99
C THR A 77 -5.77 -17.00 13.46
N TRP A 78 -4.45 -17.04 13.61
CA TRP A 78 -3.68 -15.87 14.03
C TRP A 78 -3.76 -14.73 13.00
N VAL A 79 -3.53 -15.02 11.72
CA VAL A 79 -3.57 -13.99 10.67
C VAL A 79 -4.97 -13.40 10.47
N PHE A 80 -6.02 -14.23 10.57
CA PHE A 80 -7.39 -13.74 10.47
C PHE A 80 -7.77 -12.86 11.67
N SER A 81 -7.14 -13.04 12.84
CA SER A 81 -7.35 -12.14 13.98
C SER A 81 -6.72 -10.76 13.73
N ILE A 82 -5.53 -10.72 13.14
CA ILE A 82 -4.88 -9.47 12.70
C ILE A 82 -5.76 -8.77 11.65
N LEU A 83 -6.19 -9.50 10.61
CA LEU A 83 -7.04 -8.97 9.56
C LEU A 83 -8.37 -8.41 10.10
N ARG A 84 -9.01 -9.14 11.03
CA ARG A 84 -10.26 -8.68 11.66
C ARG A 84 -10.06 -7.35 12.39
N ASN A 85 -8.96 -7.19 13.13
CA ASN A 85 -8.68 -5.94 13.82
C ASN A 85 -8.53 -4.78 12.82
N LYS A 86 -7.79 -4.99 11.72
CA LYS A 86 -7.64 -4.00 10.64
C LYS A 86 -8.98 -3.59 10.01
N ILE A 87 -9.83 -4.58 9.69
CA ILE A 87 -11.18 -4.32 9.16
C ILE A 87 -12.01 -3.49 10.15
N VAL A 88 -11.98 -3.85 11.44
CA VAL A 88 -12.72 -3.11 12.48
C VAL A 88 -12.23 -1.66 12.58
N ASP A 89 -10.93 -1.43 12.49
CA ASP A 89 -10.35 -0.09 12.55
C ASP A 89 -10.75 0.75 11.32
N ILE A 90 -10.74 0.15 10.11
CA ILE A 90 -11.22 0.81 8.88
C ILE A 90 -12.70 1.18 9.01
N ILE A 91 -13.56 0.25 9.47
CA ILE A 91 -14.99 0.51 9.65
C ILE A 91 -15.20 1.63 10.68
N ARG A 92 -14.49 1.60 11.81
CA ARG A 92 -14.57 2.66 12.83
C ARG A 92 -14.16 4.02 12.28
N ARG A 93 -13.11 4.07 11.45
CA ARG A 93 -12.68 5.30 10.80
C ARG A 93 -13.74 5.84 9.86
N ARG A 94 -14.32 5.00 8.98
CA ARG A 94 -15.39 5.40 8.04
C ARG A 94 -16.63 5.93 8.75
N VAL A 95 -16.97 5.39 9.91
CA VAL A 95 -18.10 5.88 10.72
C VAL A 95 -17.79 7.24 11.36
N ARG A 96 -16.54 7.48 11.75
CA ARG A 96 -16.12 8.74 12.40
C ARG A 96 -15.85 9.86 11.39
N GLU A 97 -15.34 9.51 10.22
CA GLU A 97 -15.05 10.38 9.09
C GLU A 97 -15.96 9.94 7.93
N PRO A 98 -17.28 10.22 7.99
CA PRO A 98 -18.11 9.98 6.83
C PRO A 98 -17.51 10.76 5.66
N ALA A 99 -17.19 10.05 4.58
CA ALA A 99 -16.78 10.70 3.35
C ALA A 99 -17.86 11.72 3.03
N TYR A 100 -17.45 12.97 2.80
CA TYR A 100 -18.33 13.96 2.22
C TYR A 100 -18.58 13.50 0.79
N GLU A 101 -19.57 12.63 0.60
CA GLU A 101 -20.10 12.31 -0.72
C GLU A 101 -20.84 13.57 -1.18
N ASP A 102 -20.11 14.49 -1.83
CA ASP A 102 -20.74 15.55 -2.58
C ASP A 102 -21.53 14.90 -3.72
N PRO A 103 -22.86 15.04 -3.79
CA PRO A 103 -23.67 14.48 -4.88
C PRO A 103 -23.30 15.05 -6.26
N LEU A 104 -22.42 16.05 -6.34
CA LEU A 104 -21.94 16.68 -7.57
C LEU A 104 -20.57 16.18 -8.06
N ASN A 105 -19.95 15.20 -7.40
CA ASN A 105 -18.55 14.81 -7.69
C ASN A 105 -18.36 13.85 -8.89
N GLU A 106 -19.11 14.04 -9.98
CA GLU A 106 -18.52 13.79 -11.30
C GLU A 106 -17.65 15.00 -11.60
N ILE A 107 -16.38 14.96 -11.18
CA ILE A 107 -15.43 16.02 -11.52
C ILE A 107 -15.21 15.93 -13.02
N ASP A 108 -15.77 16.89 -13.77
CA ASP A 108 -15.61 16.96 -15.23
C ASP A 108 -14.18 17.42 -15.53
N GLU A 109 -13.60 16.97 -16.64
CA GLU A 109 -12.32 17.48 -17.14
C GLU A 109 -12.38 19.01 -17.34
N ALA A 110 -13.57 19.53 -17.67
CA ALA A 110 -13.87 20.96 -17.76
C ALA A 110 -13.74 21.72 -16.43
N ASP A 111 -13.85 21.04 -15.28
CA ASP A 111 -13.65 21.67 -13.96
C ASP A 111 -12.16 21.93 -13.67
N PHE A 112 -11.26 21.23 -14.36
CA PHE A 112 -9.81 21.39 -14.24
C PHE A 112 -9.23 22.45 -15.17
N ASP A 113 -9.84 22.72 -16.32
CA ASP A 113 -9.44 23.77 -17.27
C ASP A 113 -9.19 25.14 -16.61
N PRO A 114 -10.03 25.65 -15.68
CA PRO A 114 -9.76 26.92 -15.01
C PRO A 114 -8.62 26.86 -13.98
N LEU A 115 -8.12 25.68 -13.59
CA LEU A 115 -7.03 25.56 -12.61
C LEU A 115 -5.65 25.80 -13.20
N PHE A 116 -5.51 25.62 -14.53
CA PHE A 116 -4.25 25.77 -15.26
C PHE A 116 -4.27 27.00 -16.18
N GLN A 117 -3.13 27.67 -16.30
CA GLN A 117 -2.85 28.61 -17.36
C GLN A 117 -2.66 27.85 -18.68
N GLY A 118 -2.86 28.51 -19.82
CA GLY A 118 -2.70 27.87 -21.15
C GLY A 118 -1.30 27.32 -21.47
N ASN A 119 -0.33 27.49 -20.58
CA ASN A 119 1.02 26.92 -20.63
C ASN A 119 1.21 25.73 -19.67
N GLY A 120 0.14 25.22 -19.06
CA GLY A 120 0.16 24.09 -18.12
C GLY A 120 0.60 24.43 -16.69
N HIS A 121 0.83 25.70 -16.37
CA HIS A 121 1.15 26.12 -14.99
C HIS A 121 -0.12 26.41 -14.19
N TRP A 122 -0.12 26.09 -12.89
CA TRP A 122 -1.21 26.46 -11.98
C TRP A 122 -1.49 27.97 -12.00
N GLN A 123 -2.77 28.35 -11.98
CA GLN A 123 -3.12 29.75 -11.70
C GLN A 123 -2.63 30.15 -10.31
N ARG A 124 -2.17 31.39 -10.16
CA ARG A 124 -1.52 31.86 -8.92
C ARG A 124 -2.44 31.73 -7.70
N ASP A 125 -3.74 31.89 -7.91
CA ASP A 125 -4.75 31.90 -6.84
C ASP A 125 -5.29 30.51 -6.51
N THR A 126 -5.08 29.51 -7.37
CA THR A 126 -5.55 28.11 -7.19
C THR A 126 -4.41 27.13 -6.92
N ARG A 127 -3.16 27.61 -6.89
CA ARG A 127 -1.98 26.78 -6.64
C ARG A 127 -2.12 26.08 -5.28
N PRO A 128 -2.05 24.73 -5.23
CA PRO A 128 -2.03 23.99 -3.97
C PRO A 128 -0.87 24.47 -3.11
N SER A 129 -1.14 24.75 -1.84
CA SER A 129 -0.23 25.51 -0.99
C SER A 129 1.00 24.70 -0.53
N ASP A 130 1.10 23.39 -0.81
CA ASP A 130 2.02 22.53 -0.05
C ASP A 130 2.65 21.34 -0.82
N TRP A 131 2.93 21.46 -2.13
CA TRP A 131 3.60 20.37 -2.85
C TRP A 131 5.15 20.36 -2.73
N GLY A 132 5.76 21.38 -2.09
CA GLY A 132 7.22 21.51 -2.10
C GLY A 132 7.82 21.64 -3.51
N ASP A 133 9.15 21.74 -3.60
CA ASP A 133 9.87 21.84 -4.87
C ASP A 133 10.49 20.46 -5.22
N PRO A 134 9.95 19.72 -6.20
CA PRO A 134 10.39 18.35 -6.49
C PRO A 134 11.82 18.27 -7.06
N GLU A 135 12.36 19.38 -7.57
CA GLU A 135 13.71 19.47 -8.14
C GLU A 135 14.82 19.64 -7.08
N ARG A 136 14.46 19.53 -5.78
CA ARG A 136 15.40 19.70 -4.66
C ARG A 136 15.77 18.42 -3.91
N SER A 137 15.49 17.24 -4.47
CA SER A 137 15.87 15.93 -3.89
C SER A 137 16.93 15.21 -4.71
#